data_AF-A0A0A0K377-F1
#
_entry.id   AF-A0A0A0K377-F1
#
_cell.length_a   1.000
_cell.length_b   1.000
_cell.length_c   1.000
_cell.angle_alpha   90.00
_cell.angle_beta   90.00
_cell.angle_gamma   90.00
#
_symmetry.space_group_name_H-M   'P 1'
#
loop_
_entity.id
_entity.type
_entity.pdbx_description
1 polymer ?
#
loop_
_entity_poly.entity_id
_entity_poly.type
_entity_poly.pdbx_seq_one_letter_code
_entity_poly.pdbx_strand_id
1 'polypeptide(L)'
;MFRPSKLWVFLILIVPLGSAAKDFDIEGSFDLAGSTAKDFDIEGGFDLAGSAAKDFDIEDIFDLERSAAKDFDIESSFDLEGSSAKDFDIEGSFDLAGSTAKDFDIEGSFDLAGSTAKDFDIEGSFDLAGSTAKDFDIEGSFDLAGSTAKDFDIEDIFDLERSAAKDFDIEGSFDLEGAAKDFDIEGSFDLEGAAKDFDIEGSFDLEGAAKDFDIEGSFDLEGAAKDFDIEGSFDLEGAAKDFDIEDIFDLERSAAKDFDIEGSFDLEGAAKDFDIGGSFDLEGAAKDFDIESFDLGGSTN
;
A
#
# COMPACT_ATOMS: atom_id res chain seq x y z
N MET A 1 38.91 -26.48 -31.19
CA MET A 1 38.69 -26.31 -29.73
C MET A 1 39.18 -24.91 -29.38
N PHE A 2 38.36 -23.90 -29.70
CA PHE A 2 38.63 -22.51 -29.35
C PHE A 2 38.20 -22.34 -27.89
N ARG A 3 39.10 -21.85 -27.04
CA ARG A 3 38.70 -21.31 -25.73
C ARG A 3 38.08 -19.94 -26.00
N PRO A 4 36.89 -19.61 -25.46
CA PRO A 4 36.41 -18.24 -25.55
C PRO A 4 37.37 -17.37 -24.73
N SER A 5 37.92 -16.35 -25.38
CA SER A 5 38.75 -15.32 -24.79
C SER A 5 37.85 -14.37 -24.01
N LYS A 6 38.10 -14.21 -22.71
CA LYS A 6 37.62 -13.05 -21.95
C LYS A 6 38.15 -11.79 -22.63
N LEU A 7 37.25 -10.94 -23.11
CA LEU A 7 37.62 -9.70 -23.79
C LEU A 7 37.68 -8.60 -22.72
N TRP A 8 38.88 -8.32 -22.21
CA TRP A 8 39.10 -7.15 -21.35
C TRP A 8 39.15 -5.90 -22.25
N VAL A 9 38.12 -5.06 -22.23
CA VAL A 9 38.07 -3.82 -23.02
C VAL A 9 38.36 -2.63 -22.11
N PHE A 10 39.64 -2.35 -21.87
CA PHE A 10 40.07 -1.07 -21.31
C PHE A 10 40.30 -0.06 -22.45
N LEU A 11 39.24 0.62 -22.91
CA LEU A 11 39.37 1.85 -23.71
C LEU A 11 37.99 2.48 -23.95
N ILE A 12 37.90 3.82 -23.87
CA ILE A 12 36.84 4.62 -24.50
C ILE A 12 36.77 4.20 -25.97
N LEU A 13 35.88 3.26 -26.27
CA LEU A 13 35.70 2.67 -27.57
C LEU A 13 34.20 2.74 -27.84
N ILE A 14 33.81 3.48 -28.86
CA ILE A 14 32.47 3.37 -29.44
C ILE A 14 32.35 1.92 -29.91
N VAL A 15 31.74 1.06 -29.08
CA VAL A 15 31.45 -0.32 -29.45
C VAL A 15 30.42 -0.24 -30.56
N PRO A 16 30.68 -0.85 -31.73
CA PRO A 16 29.75 -0.77 -32.85
C PRO A 16 28.40 -1.41 -32.46
N LEU A 17 27.31 -0.77 -32.90
CA LEU A 17 25.94 -1.31 -32.82
C LEU A 17 25.92 -2.80 -33.21
N GLY A 18 25.31 -3.65 -32.38
CA GLY A 18 25.11 -5.06 -32.72
C GLY A 18 26.23 -6.02 -32.30
N SER A 19 26.95 -5.72 -31.21
CA SER A 19 28.08 -6.55 -30.78
C SER A 19 27.61 -7.81 -30.03
N ALA A 20 28.08 -8.98 -30.46
CA ALA A 20 27.77 -10.27 -29.82
C ALA A 20 29.03 -10.84 -29.14
N ALA A 21 28.97 -11.01 -27.83
CA ALA A 21 30.04 -11.62 -27.04
C ALA A 21 29.50 -12.77 -26.18
N LYS A 22 30.42 -13.52 -25.56
CA LYS A 22 30.02 -14.48 -24.53
C LYS A 22 29.75 -13.73 -23.24
N ASP A 23 30.70 -12.92 -22.81
CA ASP A 23 30.68 -12.12 -21.58
C ASP A 23 31.21 -10.73 -21.95
N PHE A 24 30.63 -9.66 -21.41
CA PHE A 24 31.15 -8.29 -21.47
C PHE A 24 31.54 -7.85 -20.06
N ASP A 25 32.84 -7.56 -19.86
CA ASP A 25 33.37 -6.96 -18.63
C ASP A 25 33.80 -5.54 -19.02
N ILE A 26 33.11 -4.50 -18.55
CA ILE A 26 33.34 -3.11 -19.00
C ILE A 26 33.52 -2.15 -17.81
N GLU A 27 34.58 -1.35 -17.85
CA GLU A 27 34.88 -0.32 -16.85
C GLU A 27 34.95 1.08 -17.52
N GLY A 28 34.32 2.08 -16.90
CA GLY A 28 34.38 3.49 -17.30
C GLY A 28 33.11 4.01 -17.97
N SER A 29 33.21 5.11 -18.73
CA SER A 29 32.04 5.74 -19.34
C SER A 29 31.93 5.52 -20.85
N PHE A 30 30.89 4.84 -21.31
CA PHE A 30 30.67 4.46 -22.71
C PHE A 30 29.20 4.17 -23.00
N ASP A 31 28.69 4.49 -24.19
CA ASP A 31 27.31 4.10 -24.57
C ASP A 31 27.34 2.83 -25.44
N LEU A 32 26.37 1.94 -25.24
CA LEU A 32 26.25 0.68 -25.96
C LEU A 32 24.82 0.46 -26.46
N ALA A 33 24.67 0.01 -27.71
CA ALA A 33 23.35 -0.25 -28.29
C ALA A 33 23.27 -1.57 -29.06
N GLY A 34 22.20 -2.33 -28.82
CA GLY A 34 21.86 -3.54 -29.58
C GLY A 34 22.80 -4.71 -29.34
N SER A 35 23.38 -4.84 -28.15
CA SER A 35 24.37 -5.88 -27.86
C SER A 35 23.73 -7.15 -27.30
N THR A 36 24.36 -8.29 -27.55
CA THR A 36 23.90 -9.57 -27.02
C THR A 36 25.05 -10.32 -26.34
N ALA A 37 24.83 -10.75 -25.10
CA ALA A 37 25.78 -11.61 -24.39
C ALA A 37 25.08 -12.65 -23.53
N LYS A 38 25.87 -13.51 -22.90
CA LYS A 38 25.38 -14.34 -21.80
C LYS A 38 25.32 -13.47 -20.53
N ASP A 39 26.42 -12.80 -20.22
CA ASP A 39 26.59 -12.04 -18.99
C ASP A 39 27.16 -10.64 -19.34
N PHE A 40 26.63 -9.58 -18.71
CA PHE A 40 27.22 -8.24 -18.69
C PHE A 40 27.58 -7.90 -17.24
N ASP A 41 28.81 -7.44 -17.05
CA ASP A 41 29.40 -6.98 -15.79
C ASP A 41 29.97 -5.59 -16.10
N ILE A 42 29.34 -4.54 -15.57
CA ILE A 42 29.60 -3.15 -15.95
C ILE A 42 29.79 -2.27 -14.71
N GLU A 43 30.94 -1.60 -14.64
CA GLU A 43 31.24 -0.56 -13.63
C GLU A 43 31.43 0.80 -14.33
N GLY A 44 30.61 1.81 -14.01
CA GLY A 44 30.84 3.20 -14.40
C GLY A 44 29.64 3.93 -15.00
N GLY A 45 29.92 4.98 -15.79
CA GLY A 45 28.91 5.92 -16.29
C GLY A 45 28.42 5.64 -17.72
N PHE A 46 27.28 4.99 -17.98
CA PHE A 46 26.94 4.51 -19.35
C PHE A 46 25.46 4.55 -19.75
N ASP A 47 25.17 4.66 -21.05
CA ASP A 47 23.81 4.41 -21.57
C ASP A 47 23.77 3.07 -22.34
N LEU A 48 22.85 2.17 -21.97
CA LEU A 48 22.64 0.88 -22.65
C LEU A 48 21.23 0.80 -23.24
N ALA A 49 21.13 0.63 -24.56
CA ALA A 49 19.83 0.55 -25.23
C ALA A 49 19.64 -0.73 -26.06
N GLY A 50 18.52 -1.44 -25.85
CA GLY A 50 18.08 -2.56 -26.68
C GLY A 50 18.98 -3.78 -26.61
N SER A 51 19.56 -4.07 -25.44
CA SER A 51 20.49 -5.18 -25.24
C SER A 51 19.80 -6.42 -24.67
N ALA A 52 20.37 -7.60 -24.91
CA ALA A 52 19.83 -8.85 -24.41
C ALA A 52 20.91 -9.72 -23.74
N ALA A 53 20.65 -10.16 -22.53
CA ALA A 53 21.54 -11.02 -21.76
C ALA A 53 20.78 -12.15 -21.05
N LYS A 54 21.54 -13.05 -20.43
CA LYS A 54 20.98 -13.89 -19.36
C LYS A 54 21.01 -13.09 -18.06
N ASP A 55 22.17 -12.51 -17.72
CA ASP A 55 22.40 -11.83 -16.46
C ASP A 55 23.05 -10.45 -16.75
N PHE A 56 22.56 -9.38 -16.11
CA PHE A 56 23.20 -8.07 -16.03
C PHE A 56 23.56 -7.78 -14.58
N ASP A 57 24.80 -7.37 -14.37
CA ASP A 57 25.37 -6.95 -13.09
C ASP A 57 25.97 -5.56 -13.35
N ILE A 58 25.39 -4.52 -12.73
CA ILE A 58 25.65 -3.12 -13.06
C ILE A 58 25.84 -2.27 -11.81
N GLU A 59 26.94 -1.52 -11.75
CA GLU A 59 27.23 -0.52 -10.72
C GLU A 59 27.42 0.90 -11.30
N ASP A 60 27.22 1.93 -10.46
CA ASP A 60 27.40 3.38 -10.68
C ASP A 60 26.23 4.14 -11.37
N ILE A 61 26.47 4.85 -12.48
CA ILE A 61 25.49 5.81 -13.05
C ILE A 61 25.15 5.43 -14.48
N PHE A 62 23.92 5.04 -14.77
CA PHE A 62 23.60 4.57 -16.12
C PHE A 62 22.14 4.75 -16.51
N ASP A 63 21.86 4.78 -17.82
CA ASP A 63 20.49 4.69 -18.33
C ASP A 63 20.33 3.39 -19.10
N LEU A 64 19.32 2.59 -18.77
CA LEU A 64 19.03 1.31 -19.40
C LEU A 64 17.66 1.33 -20.07
N GLU A 65 17.64 1.31 -21.40
CA GLU A 65 16.40 1.30 -22.17
C GLU A 65 16.17 -0.04 -22.88
N ARG A 66 14.95 -0.56 -22.77
CA ARG A 66 14.40 -1.67 -23.59
C ARG A 66 15.27 -2.91 -23.63
N SER A 67 15.87 -3.25 -22.49
CA SER A 67 16.76 -4.40 -22.38
C SER A 67 16.03 -5.62 -21.83
N ALA A 68 16.50 -6.81 -22.18
CA ALA A 68 15.89 -8.07 -21.79
C ALA A 68 16.90 -9.01 -21.15
N ALA A 69 16.59 -9.48 -19.94
CA ALA A 69 17.43 -10.41 -19.20
C ALA A 69 16.60 -11.53 -18.58
N LYS A 70 17.28 -12.51 -17.99
CA LYS A 70 16.68 -13.36 -16.98
C LYS A 70 16.72 -12.62 -15.64
N ASP A 71 17.89 -12.12 -15.26
CA ASP A 71 18.15 -11.50 -13.96
C ASP A 71 18.87 -10.15 -14.20
N PHE A 72 18.43 -9.08 -13.53
CA PHE A 72 19.17 -7.82 -13.39
C PHE A 72 19.53 -7.62 -11.92
N ASP A 73 20.79 -7.30 -11.68
CA ASP A 73 21.36 -6.91 -10.39
C ASP A 73 21.98 -5.51 -10.61
N ILE A 74 21.44 -4.51 -9.93
CA ILE A 74 21.70 -3.10 -10.23
C ILE A 74 21.91 -2.32 -8.93
N GLU A 75 23.02 -1.60 -8.82
CA GLU A 75 23.28 -0.69 -7.70
C GLU A 75 23.54 0.76 -8.16
N SER A 76 23.20 1.73 -7.29
CA SER A 76 23.48 3.17 -7.38
C SER A 76 22.43 4.02 -8.12
N SER A 77 22.78 4.88 -9.09
CA SER A 77 21.84 5.91 -9.61
C SER A 77 21.61 5.79 -11.09
N PHE A 78 20.41 5.40 -11.52
CA PHE A 78 20.15 5.03 -12.90
C PHE A 78 18.71 5.30 -13.33
N ASP A 79 18.41 5.30 -14.62
CA ASP A 79 17.03 5.26 -15.11
C ASP A 79 16.80 3.97 -15.93
N LEU A 80 15.68 3.28 -15.70
CA LEU A 80 15.33 2.02 -16.36
C LEU A 80 13.96 2.12 -17.05
N GLU A 81 13.95 2.16 -18.39
CA GLU A 81 12.70 2.27 -19.17
C GLU A 81 12.43 1.04 -20.05
N GLY A 82 11.25 0.43 -19.89
CA GLY A 82 10.69 -0.54 -20.81
C GLY A 82 11.46 -1.86 -20.89
N SER A 83 12.13 -2.23 -19.81
CA SER A 83 12.95 -3.45 -19.73
C SER A 83 12.15 -4.63 -19.19
N SER A 84 12.61 -5.85 -19.49
CA SER A 84 11.92 -7.08 -19.08
C SER A 84 12.87 -8.12 -18.51
N ALA A 85 12.51 -8.69 -17.36
CA ALA A 85 13.29 -9.74 -16.71
C ALA A 85 12.39 -10.82 -16.12
N LYS A 86 13.00 -11.86 -15.57
CA LYS A 86 12.32 -12.71 -14.60
C LYS A 86 12.40 -12.04 -13.23
N ASP A 87 13.59 -11.63 -12.82
CA ASP A 87 13.88 -11.08 -11.50
C ASP A 87 14.69 -9.77 -11.68
N PHE A 88 14.31 -8.71 -10.97
CA PHE A 88 15.11 -7.49 -10.80
C PHE A 88 15.46 -7.36 -9.31
N ASP A 89 16.74 -7.15 -9.03
CA ASP A 89 17.31 -6.83 -7.72
C ASP A 89 18.00 -5.48 -7.88
N ILE A 90 17.53 -4.47 -7.16
CA ILE A 90 17.84 -3.07 -7.43
C ILE A 90 18.05 -2.30 -6.12
N GLU A 91 19.22 -1.67 -5.97
CA GLU A 91 19.51 -0.76 -4.86
C GLU A 91 19.91 0.65 -5.35
N GLY A 92 19.39 1.71 -4.73
CA GLY A 92 19.92 3.06 -4.85
C GLY A 92 18.88 4.14 -5.17
N SER A 93 19.15 5.01 -6.15
CA SER A 93 18.24 6.11 -6.48
C SER A 93 18.00 6.25 -7.98
N PHE A 94 16.79 5.94 -8.42
CA PHE A 94 16.52 5.66 -9.83
C PHE A 94 15.08 5.94 -10.24
N ASP A 95 14.80 6.05 -11.53
CA ASP A 95 13.42 6.01 -12.05
C ASP A 95 13.18 4.73 -12.86
N LEU A 96 12.11 4.00 -12.56
CA LEU A 96 11.72 2.77 -13.25
C LEU A 96 10.37 2.92 -13.94
N ALA A 97 10.35 2.87 -15.27
CA ALA A 97 9.14 3.08 -16.06
C ALA A 97 8.83 1.94 -17.03
N GLY A 98 7.59 1.42 -16.98
CA GLY A 98 7.05 0.49 -17.97
C GLY A 98 7.74 -0.86 -18.03
N SER A 99 8.35 -1.30 -16.93
CA SER A 99 9.11 -2.54 -16.87
C SER A 99 8.23 -3.73 -16.48
N THR A 100 8.67 -4.95 -16.82
CA THR A 100 7.91 -6.17 -16.54
C THR A 100 8.81 -7.26 -15.97
N ALA A 101 8.40 -7.82 -14.83
CA ALA A 101 9.11 -8.92 -14.18
C ALA A 101 8.14 -9.98 -13.63
N LYS A 102 8.71 -11.06 -13.12
CA LYS A 102 7.99 -11.91 -12.18
C LYS A 102 8.09 -11.29 -10.79
N ASP A 103 9.31 -10.97 -10.37
CA ASP A 103 9.64 -10.49 -9.03
C ASP A 103 10.51 -9.23 -9.17
N PHE A 104 10.21 -8.18 -8.40
CA PHE A 104 11.07 -7.01 -8.17
C PHE A 104 11.42 -6.97 -6.69
N ASP A 105 12.71 -6.84 -6.40
CA ASP A 105 13.30 -6.58 -5.08
C ASP A 105 14.02 -5.23 -5.20
N ILE A 106 13.55 -4.23 -4.45
CA ILE A 106 13.92 -2.83 -4.66
C ILE A 106 14.20 -2.15 -3.32
N GLU A 107 15.38 -1.55 -3.17
CA GLU A 107 15.76 -0.71 -2.02
C GLU A 107 16.19 0.70 -2.46
N GLY A 108 15.70 1.75 -1.78
CA GLY A 108 16.28 3.10 -1.83
C GLY A 108 15.30 4.23 -2.10
N SER A 109 15.62 5.13 -3.04
CA SER A 109 14.80 6.32 -3.33
C SER A 109 14.51 6.53 -4.81
N PHE A 110 13.29 6.23 -5.25
CA PHE A 110 12.99 6.02 -6.65
C PHE A 110 11.56 6.38 -7.04
N ASP A 111 11.29 6.58 -8.33
CA ASP A 111 9.92 6.65 -8.86
C ASP A 111 9.62 5.41 -9.73
N LEU A 112 8.51 4.73 -9.47
CA LEU A 112 8.08 3.54 -10.22
C LEU A 112 6.76 3.79 -10.93
N ALA A 113 6.77 3.78 -12.27
CA ALA A 113 5.60 4.10 -13.08
C ALA A 113 5.23 2.99 -14.09
N GLY A 114 3.98 2.52 -14.04
CA GLY A 114 3.40 1.66 -15.07
C GLY A 114 4.06 0.28 -15.19
N SER A 115 4.62 -0.23 -14.10
CA SER A 115 5.32 -1.52 -14.08
C SER A 115 4.38 -2.67 -13.71
N THR A 116 4.73 -3.89 -14.13
CA THR A 116 3.91 -5.08 -13.87
C THR A 116 4.76 -6.23 -13.36
N ALA A 117 4.34 -6.81 -12.23
CA ALA A 117 4.98 -7.97 -11.63
C ALA A 117 3.97 -8.98 -11.09
N LYS A 118 4.46 -10.12 -10.63
CA LYS A 118 3.70 -10.96 -9.72
C LYS A 118 3.85 -10.41 -8.30
N ASP A 119 5.09 -10.19 -7.89
CA ASP A 119 5.46 -9.81 -6.53
C ASP A 119 6.40 -8.57 -6.61
N PHE A 120 6.13 -7.55 -5.79
CA PHE A 120 7.06 -6.45 -5.51
C PHE A 120 7.42 -6.49 -4.02
N ASP A 121 8.71 -6.44 -3.74
CA ASP A 121 9.30 -6.28 -2.42
C ASP A 121 10.08 -4.96 -2.46
N ILE A 122 9.67 -3.99 -1.65
CA ILE A 122 10.10 -2.59 -1.77
C ILE A 122 10.42 -2.00 -0.40
N GLU A 123 11.64 -1.47 -0.25
CA GLU A 123 12.06 -0.70 0.93
C GLU A 123 12.54 0.71 0.54
N GLY A 124 12.08 1.74 1.26
CA GLY A 124 12.65 3.08 1.21
C GLY A 124 11.65 4.23 0.99
N SER A 125 11.95 5.17 0.09
CA SER A 125 11.08 6.34 -0.15
C SER A 125 10.87 6.59 -1.62
N PHE A 126 9.62 6.48 -2.07
CA PHE A 126 9.33 6.36 -3.50
C PHE A 126 7.92 6.82 -3.89
N ASP A 127 7.73 7.15 -5.16
CA ASP A 127 6.39 7.35 -5.73
C ASP A 127 6.05 6.18 -6.66
N LEU A 128 4.91 5.52 -6.44
CA LEU A 128 4.46 4.38 -7.24
C LEU A 128 3.15 4.72 -7.97
N ALA A 129 3.20 4.77 -9.30
CA ALA A 129 2.07 5.19 -10.13
C ALA A 129 1.65 4.14 -11.16
N GLY A 130 0.40 3.70 -11.11
CA GLY A 130 -0.22 2.89 -12.16
C GLY A 130 0.39 1.50 -12.32
N SER A 131 0.92 0.91 -11.25
CA SER A 131 1.56 -0.40 -11.27
C SER A 131 0.57 -1.51 -10.93
N THR A 132 0.88 -2.74 -11.35
CA THR A 132 0.00 -3.90 -11.13
C THR A 132 0.79 -5.10 -10.64
N ALA A 133 0.33 -5.70 -9.54
CA ALA A 133 0.91 -6.90 -8.96
C ALA A 133 -0.15 -7.87 -8.49
N LYS A 134 0.28 -9.06 -8.09
CA LYS A 134 -0.52 -9.91 -7.21
C LYS A 134 -0.32 -9.43 -5.78
N ASP A 135 0.93 -9.29 -5.36
CA ASP A 135 1.34 -9.02 -3.99
C ASP A 135 2.32 -7.83 -4.02
N PHE A 136 2.13 -6.85 -3.13
CA PHE A 136 3.10 -5.81 -2.79
C PHE A 136 3.45 -5.95 -1.31
N ASP A 137 4.75 -5.97 -1.02
CA ASP A 137 5.35 -5.91 0.30
C ASP A 137 6.18 -4.62 0.34
N ILE A 138 5.81 -3.67 1.20
CA ILE A 138 6.31 -2.30 1.16
C ILE A 138 6.68 -1.79 2.57
N GLU A 139 7.92 -1.36 2.75
CA GLU A 139 8.40 -0.69 3.96
C GLU A 139 8.89 0.74 3.62
N GLY A 140 8.35 1.76 4.29
CA GLY A 140 8.87 3.12 4.26
C GLY A 140 7.86 4.22 3.87
N SER A 141 8.33 5.30 3.24
CA SER A 141 7.50 6.50 2.99
C SER A 141 7.23 6.76 1.53
N PHE A 142 5.97 6.64 1.10
CA PHE A 142 5.62 6.62 -0.33
C PHE A 142 4.25 7.19 -0.68
N ASP A 143 4.10 7.65 -1.93
CA ASP A 143 2.82 7.99 -2.53
C ASP A 143 2.43 6.91 -3.57
N LEU A 144 1.28 6.26 -3.38
CA LEU A 144 0.79 5.19 -4.24
C LEU A 144 -0.48 5.60 -4.99
N ALA A 145 -0.34 5.91 -6.29
CA ALA A 145 -1.42 6.40 -7.13
C ALA A 145 -1.87 5.40 -8.20
N GLY A 146 -3.13 4.96 -8.13
CA GLY A 146 -3.79 4.20 -9.21
C GLY A 146 -3.22 2.80 -9.43
N SER A 147 -2.71 2.17 -8.38
CA SER A 147 -2.15 0.82 -8.44
C SER A 147 -3.19 -0.25 -8.10
N THR A 148 -2.93 -1.49 -8.53
CA THR A 148 -3.87 -2.59 -8.29
C THR A 148 -3.12 -3.85 -7.86
N ALA A 149 -3.57 -4.43 -6.75
CA ALA A 149 -3.04 -5.67 -6.21
C ALA A 149 -4.16 -6.63 -5.79
N LYS A 150 -3.79 -7.86 -5.46
CA LYS A 150 -4.66 -8.71 -4.66
C LYS A 150 -4.44 -8.37 -3.19
N ASP A 151 -3.18 -8.33 -2.78
CA ASP A 151 -2.72 -8.22 -1.40
C ASP A 151 -1.69 -7.07 -1.32
N PHE A 152 -1.84 -6.15 -0.37
CA PHE A 152 -0.82 -5.17 0.04
C PHE A 152 -0.45 -5.43 1.49
N ASP A 153 0.84 -5.48 1.77
CA ASP A 153 1.45 -5.50 3.09
C ASP A 153 2.33 -4.23 3.18
N ILE A 154 2.00 -3.32 4.09
CA ILE A 154 2.56 -1.97 4.12
C ILE A 154 2.91 -1.54 5.55
N GLU A 155 4.14 -1.07 5.75
CA GLU A 155 4.58 -0.42 6.99
C GLU A 155 4.95 1.06 6.76
N ASP A 156 4.71 1.92 7.77
CA ASP A 156 5.00 3.36 7.89
C ASP A 156 3.96 4.36 7.30
N ILE A 157 4.40 5.42 6.61
CA ILE A 157 3.58 6.60 6.26
C ILE A 157 3.39 6.64 4.76
N PHE A 158 2.14 6.67 4.29
CA PHE A 158 1.86 6.69 2.86
C PHE A 158 0.56 7.39 2.50
N ASP A 159 0.42 7.79 1.24
CA ASP A 159 -0.85 8.25 0.66
C ASP A 159 -1.28 7.27 -0.44
N LEU A 160 -2.50 6.75 -0.35
CA LEU A 160 -3.04 5.75 -1.27
C LEU A 160 -4.21 6.32 -2.09
N GLU A 161 -3.89 7.04 -3.16
CA GLU A 161 -4.92 7.57 -4.08
C GLU A 161 -5.36 6.52 -5.11
N ARG A 162 -6.68 6.24 -5.17
CA ARG A 162 -7.35 5.46 -6.24
C ARG A 162 -6.79 4.06 -6.46
N SER A 163 -6.25 3.44 -5.42
CA SER A 163 -5.75 2.08 -5.50
C SER A 163 -6.82 1.06 -5.08
N ALA A 164 -6.66 -0.17 -5.54
CA ALA A 164 -7.63 -1.23 -5.26
C ALA A 164 -6.92 -2.53 -4.91
N ALA A 165 -7.35 -3.12 -3.79
CA ALA A 165 -6.92 -4.44 -3.36
C ALA A 165 -8.08 -5.26 -2.80
N LYS A 166 -7.83 -6.56 -2.66
CA LYS A 166 -8.78 -7.43 -1.97
C LYS A 166 -8.50 -7.38 -0.46
N ASP A 167 -7.23 -7.50 -0.10
CA ASP A 167 -6.73 -7.67 1.25
C ASP A 167 -5.62 -6.60 1.50
N PHE A 168 -5.69 -5.88 2.62
CA PHE A 168 -4.67 -4.92 3.08
C PHE A 168 -4.23 -5.29 4.51
N ASP A 169 -2.94 -5.30 4.77
CA ASP A 169 -2.34 -5.39 6.11
C ASP A 169 -1.42 -4.17 6.27
N ILE A 170 -1.72 -3.29 7.22
CA ILE A 170 -1.08 -1.96 7.28
C ILE A 170 -0.72 -1.58 8.72
N GLU A 171 0.53 -1.18 8.94
CA GLU A 171 0.98 -0.50 10.17
C GLU A 171 1.42 0.94 9.85
N GLY A 172 0.77 1.95 10.43
CA GLY A 172 1.20 3.35 10.35
C GLY A 172 0.10 4.37 10.05
N SER A 173 0.39 5.38 9.21
CA SER A 173 -0.56 6.47 8.96
C SER A 173 -0.76 6.76 7.48
N PHE A 174 -2.02 6.76 7.01
CA PHE A 174 -2.32 6.92 5.59
C PHE A 174 -3.71 7.44 5.24
N ASP A 175 -3.88 7.94 4.02
CA ASP A 175 -5.21 8.24 3.46
C ASP A 175 -5.54 7.24 2.35
N LEU A 176 -6.77 6.72 2.30
CA LEU A 176 -7.24 5.76 1.29
C LEU A 176 -8.53 6.22 0.61
N GLU A 177 -8.45 6.51 -0.69
CA GLU A 177 -9.62 6.76 -1.55
C GLU A 177 -9.94 5.49 -2.36
N GLY A 178 -10.88 4.65 -1.91
CA GLY A 178 -11.11 3.36 -2.58
C GLY A 178 -12.12 2.38 -1.96
N ALA A 179 -12.06 1.12 -2.39
CA ALA A 179 -12.86 0.03 -1.81
C ALA A 179 -11.94 -1.10 -1.38
N ALA A 180 -11.98 -1.42 -0.09
CA ALA A 180 -11.27 -2.55 0.50
C ALA A 180 -12.31 -3.58 0.95
N LYS A 181 -11.98 -4.87 0.79
CA LYS A 181 -12.91 -5.92 1.21
C LYS A 181 -12.59 -6.39 2.61
N ASP A 182 -11.34 -6.76 2.84
CA ASP A 182 -10.83 -7.32 4.08
C ASP A 182 -9.56 -6.51 4.45
N PHE A 183 -9.45 -5.89 5.64
CA PHE A 183 -8.23 -5.17 6.05
C PHE A 183 -7.99 -5.15 7.56
N ASP A 184 -6.72 -5.22 7.97
CA ASP A 184 -6.27 -5.08 9.36
C ASP A 184 -5.32 -3.88 9.43
N ILE A 185 -5.55 -2.94 10.37
CA ILE A 185 -4.76 -1.70 10.45
C ILE A 185 -4.35 -1.40 11.91
N GLU A 186 -3.06 -1.14 12.13
CA GLU A 186 -2.55 -0.53 13.36
C GLU A 186 -2.08 0.90 13.05
N GLY A 187 -2.78 1.92 13.57
CA GLY A 187 -2.40 3.33 13.40
C GLY A 187 -3.55 4.26 13.03
N SER A 188 -3.33 5.21 12.11
CA SER A 188 -4.34 6.24 11.83
C SER A 188 -4.58 6.52 10.36
N PHE A 189 -5.84 6.50 9.92
CA PHE A 189 -6.15 6.66 8.50
C PHE A 189 -7.50 7.29 8.19
N ASP A 190 -7.66 7.84 6.98
CA ASP A 190 -8.97 8.26 6.47
C ASP A 190 -9.38 7.35 5.30
N LEU A 191 -10.61 6.81 5.32
CA LEU A 191 -11.16 5.97 4.25
C LEU A 191 -12.41 6.60 3.63
N GLU A 192 -12.35 6.93 2.35
CA GLU A 192 -13.54 7.31 1.56
C GLU A 192 -14.00 6.10 0.72
N GLY A 193 -15.07 5.41 1.14
CA GLY A 193 -15.62 4.29 0.35
C GLY A 193 -16.38 3.20 1.11
N ALA A 194 -16.15 1.94 0.73
CA ALA A 194 -16.87 0.80 1.30
C ALA A 194 -15.91 -0.27 1.78
N ALA A 195 -16.15 -0.70 3.02
CA ALA A 195 -15.44 -1.73 3.74
C ALA A 195 -16.40 -2.89 4.06
N LYS A 196 -15.89 -4.13 4.19
CA LYS A 196 -16.73 -5.26 4.56
C LYS A 196 -16.33 -5.82 5.92
N ASP A 197 -15.11 -6.34 6.01
CA ASP A 197 -14.60 -7.09 7.16
C ASP A 197 -13.27 -6.46 7.60
N PHE A 198 -13.16 -5.82 8.78
CA PHE A 198 -11.89 -5.18 9.19
C PHE A 198 -11.69 -5.06 10.70
N ASP A 199 -10.43 -5.11 11.16
CA ASP A 199 -10.05 -4.87 12.55
C ASP A 199 -9.05 -3.69 12.63
N ILE A 200 -9.24 -2.75 13.55
CA ILE A 200 -8.39 -1.55 13.66
C ILE A 200 -7.95 -1.30 15.10
N GLU A 201 -6.65 -1.09 15.30
CA GLU A 201 -6.09 -0.51 16.53
C GLU A 201 -5.58 0.91 16.24
N GLY A 202 -6.30 1.94 16.68
CA GLY A 202 -5.89 3.34 16.50
C GLY A 202 -7.03 4.30 16.15
N SER A 203 -6.81 5.22 15.20
CA SER A 203 -7.78 6.28 14.93
C SER A 203 -8.08 6.51 13.46
N PHE A 204 -9.35 6.48 13.04
CA PHE A 204 -9.69 6.65 11.63
C PHE A 204 -11.01 7.39 11.40
N ASP A 205 -11.22 7.86 10.18
CA ASP A 205 -12.49 8.40 9.71
C ASP A 205 -12.98 7.56 8.51
N LEU A 206 -14.27 7.20 8.47
CA LEU A 206 -14.88 6.48 7.35
C LEU A 206 -16.10 7.23 6.81
N GLU A 207 -16.02 7.63 5.55
CA GLU A 207 -17.18 8.10 4.80
C GLU A 207 -17.74 6.94 3.93
N GLY A 208 -18.79 6.26 4.40
CA GLY A 208 -19.50 5.26 3.60
C GLY A 208 -20.14 4.09 4.35
N ALA A 209 -19.81 2.85 3.96
CA ALA A 209 -20.50 1.66 4.48
C ALA A 209 -19.54 0.57 4.95
N ALA A 210 -19.77 0.10 6.18
CA ALA A 210 -19.07 -1.01 6.83
C ALA A 210 -20.06 -2.12 7.22
N LYS A 211 -19.58 -3.33 7.45
CA LYS A 211 -20.45 -4.44 7.87
C LYS A 211 -19.99 -5.10 9.15
N ASP A 212 -18.84 -5.73 9.14
CA ASP A 212 -18.37 -6.62 10.19
C ASP A 212 -16.99 -6.07 10.64
N PHE A 213 -16.88 -5.39 11.79
CA PHE A 213 -15.59 -4.80 12.21
C PHE A 213 -15.39 -4.63 13.72
N ASP A 214 -14.16 -4.73 14.20
CA ASP A 214 -13.81 -4.46 15.60
C ASP A 214 -12.77 -3.31 15.68
N ILE A 215 -12.92 -2.39 16.64
CA ILE A 215 -12.02 -1.23 16.80
C ILE A 215 -11.56 -1.08 18.24
N GLU A 216 -10.25 -0.93 18.44
CA GLU A 216 -9.66 -0.41 19.69
C GLU A 216 -9.09 0.99 19.42
N GLY A 217 -9.78 2.05 19.87
CA GLY A 217 -9.33 3.42 19.68
C GLY A 217 -10.43 4.43 19.37
N SER A 218 -10.22 5.33 18.40
CA SER A 218 -11.18 6.43 18.12
C SER A 218 -11.60 6.51 16.66
N PHE A 219 -12.90 6.61 16.39
CA PHE A 219 -13.42 6.51 15.02
C PHE A 219 -14.59 7.47 14.76
N ASP A 220 -14.64 8.06 13.56
CA ASP A 220 -15.83 8.77 13.07
C ASP A 220 -16.40 8.07 11.82
N LEU A 221 -17.70 7.72 11.83
CA LEU A 221 -18.42 7.14 10.69
C LEU A 221 -19.53 8.06 10.18
N GLU A 222 -19.44 8.47 8.92
CA GLU A 222 -20.58 9.01 8.19
C GLU A 222 -21.17 7.94 7.25
N GLY A 223 -22.22 7.23 7.69
CA GLY A 223 -22.95 6.30 6.82
C GLY A 223 -23.63 5.09 7.48
N ALA A 224 -23.22 3.86 7.18
CA ALA A 224 -23.93 2.67 7.68
C ALA A 224 -23.01 1.52 8.13
N ALA A 225 -23.27 1.01 9.34
CA ALA A 225 -22.61 -0.14 9.97
C ALA A 225 -23.62 -1.23 10.37
N LYS A 226 -23.18 -2.48 10.56
CA LYS A 226 -24.13 -3.59 10.78
C LYS A 226 -23.80 -4.58 11.90
N ASP A 227 -22.54 -4.91 12.13
CA ASP A 227 -22.08 -5.88 13.13
C ASP A 227 -20.70 -5.37 13.60
N PHE A 228 -20.57 -4.76 14.78
CA PHE A 228 -19.27 -4.19 15.20
C PHE A 228 -19.08 -4.03 16.71
N ASP A 229 -17.85 -4.20 17.20
CA ASP A 229 -17.50 -3.94 18.61
C ASP A 229 -16.44 -2.83 18.72
N ILE A 230 -16.59 -1.90 19.67
CA ILE A 230 -15.64 -0.78 19.87
C ILE A 230 -15.21 -0.66 21.32
N GLU A 231 -13.90 -0.64 21.56
CA GLU A 231 -13.29 -0.21 22.81
C GLU A 231 -12.65 1.18 22.60
N GLY A 232 -13.39 2.25 22.96
CA GLY A 232 -12.87 3.62 22.88
C GLY A 232 -13.90 4.70 22.57
N SER A 233 -13.57 5.61 21.66
CA SER A 233 -14.41 6.79 21.36
C SER A 233 -14.97 6.73 19.94
N PHE A 234 -16.27 6.92 19.77
CA PHE A 234 -16.89 6.79 18.44
C PHE A 234 -17.93 7.89 18.19
N ASP A 235 -17.94 8.44 16.98
CA ASP A 235 -19.04 9.29 16.50
C ASP A 235 -19.66 8.66 15.25
N LEU A 236 -20.99 8.50 15.23
CA LEU A 236 -21.71 7.97 14.06
C LEU A 236 -22.85 8.89 13.62
N GLU A 237 -22.72 9.41 12.41
CA GLU A 237 -23.81 10.04 11.67
C GLU A 237 -24.39 9.05 10.65
N GLY A 238 -25.41 8.26 11.05
CA GLY A 238 -25.86 7.18 10.17
C GLY A 238 -26.76 6.07 10.72
N ALA A 239 -26.63 4.85 10.21
CA ALA A 239 -27.41 3.70 10.67
C ALA A 239 -26.51 2.59 11.18
N ALA A 240 -26.81 2.06 12.36
CA ALA A 240 -26.07 0.96 12.99
C ALA A 240 -27.01 -0.17 13.40
N LYS A 241 -26.47 -1.38 13.46
CA LYS A 241 -27.14 -2.57 13.96
C LYS A 241 -26.09 -3.43 14.68
N ASP A 242 -26.54 -4.28 15.61
CA ASP A 242 -25.77 -5.40 16.19
C ASP A 242 -24.36 -4.95 16.66
N PHE A 243 -24.26 -4.11 17.69
CA PHE A 243 -22.96 -3.56 18.12
C PHE A 243 -22.80 -3.45 19.63
N ASP A 244 -21.57 -3.63 20.14
CA ASP A 244 -21.24 -3.38 21.55
C ASP A 244 -20.16 -2.29 21.68
N ILE A 245 -20.32 -1.34 22.62
CA ILE A 245 -19.36 -0.24 22.82
C ILE A 245 -18.97 -0.10 24.29
N GLU A 246 -17.67 0.05 24.53
CA GLU A 246 -17.09 0.48 25.81
C GLU A 246 -16.55 1.93 25.70
N ASP A 247 -16.73 2.72 26.76
CA ASP A 247 -16.27 4.11 26.96
C ASP A 247 -17.19 5.26 26.50
N ILE A 248 -16.92 5.96 25.39
CA ILE A 248 -17.61 7.22 25.03
C ILE A 248 -18.14 7.14 23.61
N PHE A 249 -19.40 7.53 23.40
CA PHE A 249 -20.02 7.41 22.09
C PHE A 249 -21.07 8.47 21.81
N ASP A 250 -21.01 9.13 20.65
CA ASP A 250 -22.08 10.02 20.20
C ASP A 250 -22.74 9.51 18.90
N LEU A 251 -24.08 9.41 18.93
CA LEU A 251 -24.89 8.96 17.80
C LEU A 251 -25.83 10.07 17.31
N GLU A 252 -25.49 10.71 16.20
CA GLU A 252 -26.29 11.79 15.63
C GLU A 252 -27.13 11.36 14.41
N ARG A 253 -28.43 11.67 14.43
CA ARG A 253 -29.41 11.44 13.35
C ARG A 253 -29.66 9.98 12.97
N SER A 254 -29.50 9.08 13.92
CA SER A 254 -29.28 7.69 13.58
C SER A 254 -30.43 6.74 13.87
N ALA A 255 -30.36 5.55 13.28
CA ALA A 255 -31.18 4.41 13.65
C ALA A 255 -30.27 3.28 14.16
N ALA A 256 -30.35 2.97 15.44
CA ALA A 256 -29.59 1.92 16.12
C ALA A 256 -30.51 0.78 16.60
N LYS A 257 -30.02 -0.45 16.54
CA LYS A 257 -30.77 -1.63 16.99
C LYS A 257 -29.84 -2.74 17.46
N ASP A 258 -30.24 -3.46 18.51
CA ASP A 258 -29.55 -4.65 19.03
C ASP A 258 -28.13 -4.25 19.51
N PHE A 259 -28.00 -3.52 20.62
CA PHE A 259 -26.69 -3.03 21.08
C PHE A 259 -26.54 -2.96 22.59
N ASP A 260 -25.33 -3.19 23.12
CA ASP A 260 -25.01 -3.00 24.54
C ASP A 260 -23.92 -1.92 24.71
N ILE A 261 -24.08 -1.02 25.69
CA ILE A 261 -23.11 0.07 25.95
C ILE A 261 -22.69 0.10 27.42
N GLU A 262 -21.38 0.09 27.67
CA GLU A 262 -20.78 0.41 28.97
C GLU A 262 -20.00 1.73 28.90
N GLY A 263 -20.64 2.85 29.25
CA GLY A 263 -20.03 4.15 28.96
C GLY A 263 -20.89 5.39 29.13
N SER A 264 -20.46 6.49 28.52
CA SER A 264 -21.24 7.72 28.37
C SER A 264 -21.65 7.89 26.92
N PHE A 265 -22.94 8.14 26.65
CA PHE A 265 -23.37 8.36 25.27
C PHE A 265 -24.49 9.40 25.10
N ASP A 266 -24.45 10.11 23.98
CA ASP A 266 -25.53 10.97 23.50
C ASP A 266 -26.16 10.36 22.25
N LEU A 267 -27.49 10.24 22.21
CA LEU A 267 -28.23 9.71 21.06
C LEU A 267 -29.31 10.67 20.58
N GLU A 268 -29.17 11.17 19.35
CA GLU A 268 -30.22 11.91 18.63
C GLU A 268 -30.80 11.02 17.51
N GLY A 269 -31.90 10.30 17.77
CA GLY A 269 -32.38 9.33 16.78
C GLY A 269 -33.42 8.31 17.24
N ALA A 270 -33.39 7.12 16.64
CA ALA A 270 -34.26 6.00 17.01
C ALA A 270 -33.43 4.79 17.45
N ALA A 271 -33.75 4.24 18.64
CA ALA A 271 -33.05 3.11 19.23
C ALA A 271 -34.03 1.98 19.60
N LYS A 272 -33.60 0.72 19.48
CA LYS A 272 -34.41 -0.44 19.85
C LYS A 272 -33.56 -1.63 20.29
N ASP A 273 -34.03 -2.39 21.29
CA ASP A 273 -33.38 -3.64 21.73
C ASP A 273 -31.96 -3.36 22.23
N PHE A 274 -31.80 -2.72 23.40
CA PHE A 274 -30.48 -2.31 23.90
C PHE A 274 -30.34 -2.33 25.43
N ASP A 275 -29.14 -2.62 25.94
CA ASP A 275 -28.82 -2.57 27.37
C ASP A 275 -27.71 -1.54 27.67
N ILE A 276 -27.84 -0.80 28.78
CA ILE A 276 -26.92 0.32 29.09
C ILE A 276 -26.39 0.27 30.52
N GLY A 277 -25.06 0.31 30.65
CA GLY A 277 -24.29 0.50 31.87
C GLY A 277 -23.53 1.83 31.88
N GLY A 278 -24.19 2.95 32.23
CA GLY A 278 -23.49 4.23 32.40
C GLY A 278 -24.40 5.47 32.35
N SER A 279 -23.87 6.61 31.88
CA SER A 279 -24.63 7.86 31.74
C SER A 279 -25.09 8.09 30.31
N PHE A 280 -26.28 8.68 30.14
CA PHE A 280 -26.81 8.90 28.81
C PHE A 280 -27.75 10.08 28.68
N ASP A 281 -27.73 10.72 27.51
CA ASP A 281 -28.77 11.62 27.03
C ASP A 281 -29.39 11.09 25.73
N LEU A 282 -30.72 11.05 25.68
CA LEU A 282 -31.47 10.53 24.53
C LEU A 282 -32.48 11.57 24.04
N GLU A 283 -32.21 12.14 22.87
CA GLU A 283 -33.13 12.99 22.12
C GLU A 283 -33.73 12.19 20.96
N GLY A 284 -34.73 11.35 21.28
CA GLY A 284 -35.17 10.37 20.30
C GLY A 284 -36.30 9.45 20.70
N ALA A 285 -36.53 8.42 19.88
CA ALA A 285 -37.50 7.36 20.13
C ALA A 285 -36.79 6.05 20.51
N ALA A 286 -36.95 5.61 21.76
CA ALA A 286 -36.39 4.35 22.27
C ALA A 286 -37.47 3.29 22.58
N LYS A 287 -37.16 2.00 22.37
CA LYS A 287 -38.01 0.86 22.75
C LYS A 287 -37.19 -0.34 23.17
N ASP A 288 -37.78 -1.18 24.02
CA ASP A 288 -37.25 -2.50 24.39
C ASP A 288 -35.81 -2.38 24.94
N PHE A 289 -35.63 -1.73 26.10
CA PHE A 289 -34.31 -1.47 26.69
C PHE A 289 -34.25 -1.76 28.19
N ASP A 290 -33.08 -2.14 28.69
CA ASP A 290 -32.75 -2.20 30.11
C ASP A 290 -31.59 -1.24 30.47
N ILE A 291 -31.60 -0.69 31.70
CA ILE A 291 -30.59 0.29 32.18
C ILE A 291 -30.14 -0.11 33.57
N GLU A 292 -28.82 -0.30 33.75
CA GLU A 292 -28.25 -0.77 35.03
C GLU A 292 -27.95 0.34 36.03
N SER A 293 -27.81 1.62 35.61
CA SER A 293 -27.63 2.75 36.53
C SER A 293 -28.22 4.07 36.00
N PHE A 294 -28.79 4.89 36.89
CA PHE A 294 -29.45 6.15 36.54
C PHE A 294 -28.84 7.28 37.39
N ASP A 295 -28.16 8.26 36.78
CA ASP A 295 -28.03 9.60 37.38
C ASP A 295 -28.83 10.61 36.54
N LEU A 296 -29.86 11.20 37.15
CA LEU A 296 -30.89 11.99 36.48
C LEU A 296 -30.46 13.46 36.48
N GLY A 297 -29.60 13.82 35.52
CA GLY A 297 -29.14 15.19 35.27
C GLY A 297 -30.13 16.09 34.52
N GLY A 298 -31.25 15.56 34.01
CA GLY A 298 -32.23 16.31 33.22
C GLY A 298 -33.28 17.06 34.07
N SER A 299 -33.13 18.37 34.20
CA SER A 299 -34.12 19.29 34.80
C SER A 299 -35.41 19.32 33.98
N THR A 300 -36.54 18.92 34.58
CA THR A 300 -37.87 19.31 34.05
C THR A 300 -38.08 20.82 34.24
N ASN A 301 -38.09 21.59 33.15
CA ASN A 301 -38.95 22.77 32.94
C ASN A 301 -39.00 23.18 31.46
#